data_AF-A0A562CPV1-F1
#
_entry.id   AF-A0A562CPV1-F1
#
_cell.length_a   1.000
_cell.length_b   1.000
_cell.length_c   1.000
_cell.angle_alpha   90.00
_cell.angle_beta   90.00
_cell.angle_gamma   90.00
#
_symmetry.space_group_name_H-M   'P 1'
#
loop_
_entity.id
_entity.type
_entity.pdbx_description
1 polymer ?
#
loop_
_entity_poly.entity_id
_entity_poly.type
_entity_poly.pdbx_seq_one_letter_code
_entity_poly.pdbx_strand_id
1 'polypeptide(L)'
;MASTAIRAGGNVFDLPPPYAKTLPLSRAGKFLLPIRVHTDLVGGPVHDRRYRVEDVLVDPDAELEDGCLIVAQFSGGAPHLMGYEGFTGRDHNGRFVPAGDPKECYTLSCGLRVARSEKLQIVRILGRYVGGPRRVPVLG
;
A
#
# COMPACT_ATOMS: atom_id res chain seq x y z
N MET A 1 -5.67 -10.64 33.18
CA MET A 1 -4.31 -10.91 32.69
C MET A 1 -4.28 -12.30 32.08
N ALA A 2 -3.96 -12.39 30.79
CA ALA A 2 -3.43 -13.59 30.16
C ALA A 2 -2.84 -13.15 28.81
N SER A 3 -1.52 -12.94 28.80
CA SER A 3 -0.72 -12.80 27.58
C SER A 3 -0.35 -14.22 27.15
N THR A 4 -0.86 -14.67 26.00
CA THR A 4 -0.51 -15.97 25.44
C THR A 4 0.44 -15.75 24.27
N ALA A 5 1.59 -16.41 24.37
CA ALA A 5 2.80 -16.20 23.59
C ALA A 5 2.65 -16.46 22.08
N ILE A 6 3.44 -15.68 21.33
CA ILE A 6 3.74 -15.78 19.92
C ILE A 6 4.45 -17.11 19.65
N ARG A 7 3.92 -17.92 18.72
CA ARG A 7 4.68 -18.98 18.04
C ARG A 7 4.94 -18.59 16.59
N ALA A 8 6.22 -18.50 16.26
CA ALA A 8 6.73 -18.43 14.91
C ALA A 8 6.44 -19.75 14.17
N GLY A 9 5.92 -19.64 12.95
CA GLY A 9 5.51 -20.76 12.11
C GLY A 9 4.45 -20.24 11.14
N GLY A 10 4.75 -20.29 9.84
CA GLY A 10 4.11 -19.49 8.80
C GLY A 10 2.59 -19.39 8.90
N ASN A 11 2.08 -18.17 8.73
CA ASN A 11 0.71 -17.87 8.32
C ASN A 11 0.69 -16.39 7.87
N VAL A 12 0.04 -16.11 6.75
CA VAL A 12 -0.41 -14.75 6.43
C VAL A 12 -1.43 -14.41 7.50
N PHE A 13 -1.08 -13.58 8.47
CA PHE A 13 -2.01 -13.13 9.49
C PHE A 13 -2.92 -12.05 8.90
N ASP A 14 -4.20 -12.36 8.75
CA ASP A 14 -5.26 -11.35 8.66
C ASP A 14 -5.35 -10.66 10.04
N LEU A 15 -4.54 -9.62 10.22
CA LEU A 15 -4.64 -8.75 11.38
C LEU A 15 -5.83 -7.81 11.16
N PRO A 16 -6.75 -7.67 12.14
CA PRO A 16 -7.84 -6.71 12.02
C PRO A 16 -7.26 -5.30 11.83
N PRO A 17 -7.98 -4.39 11.14
CA PRO A 17 -7.52 -3.04 10.85
C PRO A 17 -6.88 -2.35 12.07
N PRO A 18 -5.83 -1.53 11.88
CA PRO A 18 -5.39 -0.95 10.61
C PRO A 18 -4.11 -1.59 10.04
N TYR A 19 -3.99 -2.92 10.07
CA TYR A 19 -2.87 -3.62 9.45
C TYR A 19 -3.19 -3.96 8.00
N ALA A 20 -2.33 -3.54 7.08
CA ALA A 20 -2.46 -3.91 5.67
C ALA A 20 -1.75 -5.22 5.37
N LYS A 21 -2.23 -5.90 4.32
CA LYS A 21 -1.65 -7.17 3.84
C LYS A 21 -0.25 -6.91 3.28
N THR A 22 0.72 -7.62 3.85
CA THR A 22 2.13 -7.55 3.42
C THR A 22 2.47 -8.74 2.55
N LEU A 23 3.47 -8.59 1.67
CA LEU A 23 3.99 -9.71 0.89
C LEU A 23 5.09 -10.40 1.71
N PRO A 24 4.89 -11.63 2.20
CA PRO A 24 5.97 -12.36 2.85
C PRO A 24 7.08 -12.66 1.83
N LEU A 25 8.33 -12.64 2.29
CA LEU A 25 9.50 -12.87 1.44
C LEU A 25 9.42 -14.19 0.66
N SER A 26 8.80 -15.23 1.23
CA SER A 26 8.62 -16.54 0.59
C SER A 26 7.67 -16.52 -0.62
N ARG A 27 6.85 -15.48 -0.78
CA ARG A 27 5.93 -15.28 -1.91
C ARG A 27 6.40 -14.17 -2.85
N ALA A 28 7.50 -13.51 -2.53
CA ALA A 28 8.03 -12.46 -3.39
C ALA A 28 8.80 -13.05 -4.58
N GLY A 29 8.83 -12.32 -5.67
CA GLY A 29 9.55 -12.63 -6.88
C GLY A 29 11.06 -12.63 -6.67
N LYS A 30 11.78 -13.01 -7.74
CA LYS A 30 13.25 -13.13 -7.71
C LYS A 30 13.96 -11.78 -7.62
N PHE A 31 13.33 -10.70 -8.08
CA PHE A 31 13.93 -9.38 -8.19
C PHE A 31 13.27 -8.41 -7.21
N LEU A 32 13.91 -8.22 -6.06
CA LEU A 32 13.49 -7.25 -5.07
C LEU A 32 14.27 -5.94 -5.23
N LEU A 33 13.57 -4.83 -5.13
CA LEU A 33 14.16 -3.50 -5.20
C LEU A 33 14.22 -2.90 -3.79
N PRO A 34 15.40 -2.54 -3.28
CA PRO A 34 15.51 -1.69 -2.10
C PRO A 34 15.15 -0.25 -2.48
N ILE A 35 14.14 0.32 -1.83
CA ILE A 35 13.69 1.69 -2.08
C ILE A 35 13.65 2.46 -0.76
N ARG A 36 14.24 3.66 -0.76
CA ARG A 36 14.10 4.60 0.35
C ARG A 36 12.73 5.27 0.28
N VAL A 37 11.93 5.07 1.32
CA VAL A 37 10.52 5.47 1.35
C VAL A 37 10.21 6.29 2.60
N HIS A 38 9.24 7.18 2.48
CA HIS A 38 8.55 7.77 3.61
C HIS A 38 7.47 6.79 4.10
N THR A 39 7.50 6.48 5.40
CA THR A 39 6.65 5.46 6.04
C THR A 39 5.72 6.07 7.07
N ASP A 40 5.67 5.55 8.29
CA ASP A 40 4.74 5.94 9.34
C ASP A 40 4.86 7.44 9.69
N LEU A 41 3.74 8.05 10.09
CA LEU A 41 3.73 9.34 10.77
C LEU A 41 4.26 9.16 12.20
N VAL A 42 5.41 9.75 12.50
CA VAL A 42 5.97 9.78 13.85
C VAL A 42 5.40 10.96 14.61
N GLY A 43 4.26 10.73 15.27
CA GLY A 43 3.81 11.49 16.44
C GLY A 43 3.36 12.93 16.23
N GLY A 44 2.24 13.17 15.54
CA GLY A 44 1.54 14.46 15.59
C GLY A 44 0.15 14.45 14.95
N PRO A 45 -0.65 15.54 15.10
CA PRO A 45 -1.91 15.71 14.38
C PRO A 45 -1.68 15.66 12.86
N VAL A 46 -2.73 15.45 12.06
CA VAL A 46 -2.71 15.28 10.58
C VAL A 46 -1.82 16.29 9.82
N HIS A 47 -1.53 17.44 10.42
CA HIS A 47 -0.69 18.51 9.87
C HIS A 47 0.81 18.42 10.22
N ASP A 48 1.24 17.55 11.14
CA ASP A 48 2.64 17.35 11.52
C ASP A 48 3.29 16.23 10.70
N ARG A 49 3.96 16.61 9.61
CA ARG A 49 4.48 15.73 8.55
C ARG A 49 5.80 15.05 8.91
N ARG A 50 5.96 14.52 10.12
CA ARG A 50 7.18 13.78 10.50
C ARG A 50 7.08 12.33 10.04
N TYR A 51 7.26 12.12 8.74
CA TYR A 51 7.38 10.78 8.19
C TYR A 51 8.70 10.15 8.64
N ARG A 52 8.68 8.88 9.06
CA ARG A 52 9.91 8.09 9.16
C ARG A 52 10.42 7.76 7.76
N VAL A 53 11.69 8.06 7.49
CA VAL A 53 12.34 7.65 6.24
C VAL A 53 13.17 6.39 6.50
N GLU A 54 12.95 5.34 5.72
CA GLU A 54 13.69 4.08 5.82
C GLU A 54 13.78 3.36 4.48
N ASP A 55 14.69 2.39 4.38
CA ASP A 55 14.84 1.54 3.21
C ASP A 55 13.95 0.30 3.37
N VAL A 56 13.12 0.04 2.36
CA VAL A 56 12.22 -1.13 2.32
C VAL A 56 12.49 -1.96 1.07
N LEU A 57 12.13 -3.24 1.13
CA LEU A 57 12.11 -4.11 -0.06
C LEU A 57 10.74 -4.04 -0.72
N VAL A 58 10.73 -3.94 -2.04
CA VAL A 58 9.53 -4.05 -2.85
C VAL A 58 9.70 -5.08 -3.95
N ASP A 59 8.58 -5.72 -4.29
CA ASP A 59 8.46 -6.55 -5.47
C ASP A 59 7.65 -5.78 -6.54
N PRO A 60 8.29 -5.34 -7.64
CA PRO A 60 7.60 -4.60 -8.70
C PRO A 60 6.63 -5.46 -9.52
N ASP A 61 6.83 -6.79 -9.53
CA ASP A 61 6.08 -7.73 -10.37
C ASP A 61 4.97 -8.44 -9.60
N ALA A 62 4.92 -8.27 -8.26
CA ALA A 62 3.88 -8.83 -7.42
C ALA A 62 2.49 -8.31 -7.77
N GLU A 63 1.51 -9.23 -7.76
CA GLU A 63 0.10 -8.88 -7.90
C GLU A 63 -0.38 -7.99 -6.73
N LEU A 64 -1.15 -6.96 -7.09
CA LEU A 64 -1.75 -6.02 -6.14
C LEU A 64 -3.09 -6.56 -5.66
N GLU A 65 -3.11 -7.01 -4.41
CA GLU A 65 -4.32 -7.46 -3.71
C GLU A 65 -5.00 -6.30 -2.98
N ASP A 66 -6.33 -6.33 -2.89
CA ASP A 66 -7.06 -5.37 -2.05
C ASP A 66 -6.60 -5.43 -0.58
N GLY A 67 -6.34 -4.26 -0.03
CA GLY A 67 -5.81 -4.03 1.31
C GLY A 67 -4.30 -4.24 1.45
N CYS A 68 -3.54 -4.39 0.35
CA CYS A 68 -2.08 -4.60 0.44
C CYS A 68 -1.27 -3.31 0.62
N LEU A 69 -0.05 -3.44 1.14
CA LEU A 69 0.92 -2.34 1.17
C LEU A 69 1.68 -2.24 -0.13
N ILE A 70 1.73 -1.03 -0.67
CA ILE A 70 2.50 -0.69 -1.86
C ILE A 70 3.47 0.44 -1.56
N VAL A 71 4.49 0.57 -2.39
CA VAL A 71 5.25 1.81 -2.50
C VAL A 71 4.79 2.55 -3.74
N ALA A 72 4.37 3.79 -3.55
CA ALA A 72 3.88 4.66 -4.61
C ALA A 72 4.65 5.98 -4.64
N GLN A 73 4.82 6.54 -5.83
CA GLN A 73 5.46 7.83 -6.07
C GLN A 73 4.50 8.76 -6.81
N PHE A 74 4.28 9.96 -6.28
CA PHE A 74 3.44 10.99 -6.90
C PHE A 74 4.30 11.91 -7.75
N SER A 75 4.03 12.02 -9.06
CA SER A 75 4.62 13.00 -10.00
C SER A 75 6.09 13.39 -9.75
N GLY A 76 6.98 12.40 -9.55
CA GLY A 76 8.42 12.63 -9.33
C GLY A 76 8.84 13.03 -7.90
N GLY A 77 7.90 13.12 -6.96
CA GLY A 77 8.16 13.32 -5.53
C GLY A 77 8.81 12.11 -4.85
N ALA A 78 8.95 12.17 -3.53
CA ALA A 78 9.53 11.05 -2.78
C ALA A 78 8.59 9.83 -2.78
N PRO A 79 9.11 8.59 -2.79
CA PRO A 79 8.29 7.39 -2.62
C PRO A 79 7.66 7.30 -1.22
N HIS A 80 6.41 6.86 -1.14
CA HIS A 80 5.65 6.65 0.09
C HIS A 80 5.15 5.22 0.19
N LEU A 81 5.16 4.67 1.41
CA LEU A 81 4.48 3.42 1.76
C LEU A 81 2.99 3.72 2.02
N MET A 82 2.09 3.04 1.31
CA MET A 82 0.64 3.33 1.35
C MET A 82 -0.19 2.05 1.24
N GLY A 83 -1.44 2.12 1.70
CA GLY A 83 -2.43 1.07 1.46
C GLY A 83 -3.03 1.18 0.07
N TYR A 84 -3.21 0.05 -0.60
CA TYR A 84 -3.94 -0.10 -1.85
C TYR A 84 -5.31 -0.73 -1.57
N GLU A 85 -6.38 -0.06 -1.95
CA GLU A 85 -7.78 -0.46 -1.66
C GLU A 85 -8.51 -0.99 -2.90
N GLY A 86 -7.76 -1.57 -3.85
CA GLY A 86 -8.34 -2.28 -4.97
C GLY A 86 -9.10 -1.39 -5.96
N PHE A 87 -9.57 -2.01 -7.04
CA PHE A 87 -10.50 -1.36 -7.97
C PHE A 87 -11.92 -1.37 -7.39
N THR A 88 -12.59 -0.24 -7.51
CA THR A 88 -13.88 0.00 -6.87
C THR A 88 -15.08 -0.34 -7.76
N GLY A 89 -14.86 -0.73 -9.02
CA GLY A 89 -15.93 -0.84 -10.02
C GLY A 89 -16.63 0.49 -10.32
N ARG A 90 -15.97 1.62 -10.00
CA ARG A 90 -16.54 2.97 -10.14
C ARG A 90 -15.56 3.95 -10.81
N ASP A 91 -16.10 4.95 -11.48
CA ASP A 91 -15.33 6.07 -12.02
C ASP A 91 -15.03 7.15 -10.97
N HIS A 92 -14.34 8.23 -11.38
CA HIS A 92 -14.05 9.39 -10.52
C HIS A 92 -15.31 10.04 -9.93
N ASN A 93 -16.45 9.96 -10.62
CA ASN A 93 -17.72 10.51 -10.17
C ASN A 93 -18.51 9.53 -9.28
N GLY A 94 -17.94 8.37 -8.97
CA GLY A 94 -18.58 7.32 -8.18
C GLY A 94 -19.66 6.54 -8.92
N ARG A 95 -19.76 6.70 -10.25
CA ARG A 95 -20.69 5.94 -11.10
C ARG A 95 -20.12 4.56 -11.35
N PHE A 96 -20.99 3.55 -11.41
CA PHE A 96 -20.57 2.19 -11.74
C PHE A 96 -20.01 2.12 -13.16
N VAL A 97 -18.91 1.38 -13.29
CA VAL A 97 -18.29 1.04 -14.57
C VAL A 97 -17.97 -0.45 -14.59
N PRO A 98 -17.90 -1.09 -15.78
CA PRO A 98 -17.48 -2.47 -15.90
C PRO A 98 -16.08 -2.69 -15.32
N ALA A 99 -15.85 -3.87 -14.76
CA ALA A 99 -14.51 -4.28 -14.33
C ALA A 99 -13.55 -4.27 -15.53
N GLY A 100 -12.37 -3.67 -15.36
CA GLY A 100 -11.39 -3.51 -16.42
C GLY A 100 -11.61 -2.29 -17.32
N ASP A 101 -12.70 -1.53 -17.13
CA ASP A 101 -12.91 -0.28 -17.86
C ASP A 101 -11.75 0.70 -17.57
N PRO A 102 -11.23 1.43 -18.57
CA PRO A 102 -10.17 2.44 -18.36
C PRO A 102 -10.55 3.50 -17.32
N LYS A 103 -11.84 3.78 -17.12
CA LYS A 103 -12.35 4.72 -16.13
C LYS A 103 -12.50 4.12 -14.74
N GLU A 104 -12.34 2.80 -14.59
CA GLU A 104 -12.43 2.15 -13.29
C GLU A 104 -11.31 2.63 -12.36
N CYS A 105 -11.70 3.18 -11.21
CA CYS A 105 -10.78 3.75 -10.26
C CYS A 105 -10.39 2.76 -9.18
N TYR A 106 -9.13 2.83 -8.77
CA TYR A 106 -8.66 2.28 -7.51
C TYR A 106 -8.43 3.40 -6.49
N THR A 107 -8.43 3.04 -5.21
CA THR A 107 -8.20 3.99 -4.11
C THR A 107 -6.89 3.68 -3.39
N LEU A 108 -6.23 4.74 -2.91
CA LEU A 108 -5.08 4.65 -2.02
C LEU A 108 -5.47 5.15 -0.63
N SER A 109 -4.78 4.70 0.41
CA SER A 109 -5.08 5.04 1.81
C SER A 109 -4.98 6.54 2.16
N CYS A 110 -4.52 7.38 1.23
CA CYS A 110 -4.57 8.85 1.33
C CYS A 110 -5.90 9.45 0.83
N GLY A 111 -6.88 8.63 0.45
CA GLY A 111 -8.15 9.05 -0.12
C GLY A 111 -8.09 9.37 -1.62
N LEU A 112 -6.91 9.29 -2.25
CA LEU A 112 -6.77 9.54 -3.69
C LEU A 112 -7.40 8.40 -4.49
N ARG A 113 -8.28 8.76 -5.43
CA ARG A 113 -8.82 7.86 -6.46
C ARG A 113 -8.13 8.10 -7.79
N VAL A 114 -7.69 7.03 -8.42
CA VAL A 114 -6.95 7.07 -9.69
C VAL A 114 -7.62 6.13 -10.68
N ALA A 115 -7.99 6.64 -11.86
CA ALA A 115 -8.52 5.79 -12.93
C ALA A 115 -7.45 4.85 -13.47
N ARG A 116 -7.88 3.68 -13.95
CA ARG A 116 -7.00 2.69 -14.60
C ARG A 116 -6.21 3.29 -15.75
N SER A 117 -6.80 4.17 -16.55
CA SER A 117 -6.13 4.88 -17.66
C SER A 117 -5.05 5.86 -17.21
N GLU A 118 -5.12 6.34 -15.97
CA GLU A 118 -4.19 7.32 -15.40
C GLU A 118 -3.06 6.66 -14.61
N LYS A 119 -3.08 5.32 -14.52
CA LYS A 119 -1.98 4.53 -13.99
C LYS A 119 -0.70 4.96 -14.72
N LEU A 120 0.27 5.48 -13.98
CA LEU A 120 1.57 6.05 -14.40
C LEU A 120 1.65 7.58 -14.63
N GLN A 121 0.54 8.32 -14.76
CA GLN A 121 0.62 9.78 -14.99
C GLN A 121 0.71 10.57 -13.68
N ILE A 122 -0.12 10.21 -12.70
CA ILE A 122 -0.24 10.93 -11.42
C ILE A 122 0.43 10.13 -10.31
N VAL A 123 0.21 8.81 -10.32
CA VAL A 123 0.79 7.88 -9.34
C VAL A 123 1.52 6.76 -10.07
N ARG A 124 2.77 6.56 -9.71
CA ARG A 124 3.56 5.39 -10.10
C ARG A 124 3.65 4.43 -8.92
N ILE A 125 3.01 3.27 -9.05
CA ILE A 125 3.20 2.16 -8.10
C ILE A 125 4.54 1.51 -8.44
N LEU A 126 5.48 1.54 -7.50
CA LEU A 126 6.83 0.99 -7.66
C LEU A 126 6.88 -0.51 -7.35
N GLY A 127 5.95 -1.01 -6.53
CA GLY A 127 5.82 -2.42 -6.20
C GLY A 127 5.06 -2.66 -4.91
N ARG A 128 4.82 -3.94 -4.62
CA ARG A 128 4.24 -4.39 -3.34
C ARG A 128 5.33 -4.48 -2.28
N TYR A 129 5.03 -4.03 -1.07
CA TYR A 129 5.95 -4.08 0.06
C TYR A 129 6.21 -5.52 0.49
N VAL A 130 7.50 -5.88 0.57
CA VAL A 130 7.98 -7.17 1.06
C VAL A 130 8.50 -7.00 2.48
N GLY A 131 7.84 -7.65 3.44
CA GLY A 131 8.24 -7.53 4.83
C GLY A 131 7.19 -8.02 5.82
N GLY A 132 7.41 -7.66 7.09
CA GLY A 132 6.50 -7.98 8.17
C GLY A 132 5.31 -7.03 8.27
N PRO A 133 4.28 -7.36 9.07
CA PRO A 133 3.07 -6.55 9.21
C PRO A 133 3.38 -5.10 9.60
N ARG A 134 2.70 -4.16 8.94
CA ARG A 134 2.80 -2.72 9.22
C ARG A 134 1.42 -2.08 9.26
N ARG A 135 1.34 -1.00 10.03
CA ARG A 135 0.14 -0.16 10.06
C ARG A 135 0.12 0.68 8.79
N VAL A 136 -1.08 0.91 8.27
CA VAL A 136 -1.27 1.89 7.21
C VAL A 136 -1.32 3.27 7.85
N PRO A 137 -0.50 4.25 7.42
CA PRO A 137 -0.72 5.63 7.80
C PRO A 137 -2.08 6.07 7.24
N VAL A 138 -3.05 6.32 8.13
CA VAL A 138 -4.35 6.89 7.77
C VAL A 138 -4.18 8.41 7.72
N LEU A 139 -4.28 8.99 6.53
CA LEU A 139 -4.41 10.43 6.39
C LEU A 139 -5.90 10.75 6.57
N GLY A 140 -6.25 11.22 7.77
CA GLY A 140 -7.58 11.74 8.10
C GLY A 140 -7.84 13.11 7.48
#